data_AF-A0A7J7RUV0-F1
#
_entry.id   AF-A0A7J7RUV0-F1
#
_cell.length_a   1.000
_cell.length_b   1.000
_cell.length_c   1.000
_cell.angle_alpha   90.00
_cell.angle_beta   90.00
_cell.angle_gamma   90.00
#
_symmetry.space_group_name_H-M   'P 1'
#
loop_
_entity.id
_entity.type
_entity.pdbx_description
1 polymer ?
#
loop_
_entity_poly.entity_id
_entity_poly.type
_entity_poly.pdbx_seq_one_letter_code
_entity_poly.pdbx_strand_id
1 'polypeptide(L)'
;MTIAPGASDDSCFSAHLSSPEGSQPSDTQCHLQPPPPGRPAASPSSSWSFCGYNENGFIKDVDANFIVWEIHGRDDYTYNLTMQKSGCLNEAQTWKKMIELNKNLSLDEVWGPENYKHCFSYGIGKPGDLSQPYEIINKSNRNHLVWPLQHAGMYVFRVKILDPNYSFCDLRALFAIQISGVIPSPNGYLVFSVLFLLMLLFCSILTFSYFHYMMIYNPDNRKQKDN
;
A
#
# COMPACT_ATOMS: atom_id res chain seq x y z
N MET A 1 8.62 9.35 -1.99
CA MET A 1 8.72 7.92 -1.62
C MET A 1 10.19 7.62 -1.57
N THR A 2 10.73 7.63 -0.35
CA THR A 2 12.11 7.20 -0.12
C THR A 2 12.00 5.74 0.28
N ILE A 3 12.31 4.83 -0.66
CA ILE A 3 12.62 3.46 -0.27
C ILE A 3 14.01 3.55 0.35
N ALA A 4 14.11 3.39 1.66
CA ALA A 4 15.41 3.14 2.28
C ALA A 4 15.70 1.65 2.09
N PRO A 5 16.73 1.26 1.31
CA PRO A 5 17.18 -0.12 1.33
C PRO A 5 17.68 -0.42 2.75
N GLY A 6 17.07 -1.40 3.41
CA GLY A 6 17.62 -1.96 4.64
C GLY A 6 18.85 -2.76 4.26
N ALA A 7 20.03 -2.20 4.53
CA ALA A 7 21.29 -2.93 4.38
C ALA A 7 21.33 -4.04 5.45
N SER A 8 21.08 -5.28 5.03
CA SER A 8 21.68 -6.44 5.70
C SER A 8 23.05 -6.66 5.06
N ASP A 9 24.05 -7.00 5.87
CA ASP A 9 25.49 -7.04 5.53
C ASP A 9 25.90 -7.99 4.37
N ASP A 10 24.95 -8.61 3.66
CA ASP A 10 25.15 -9.52 2.50
C ASP A 10 24.24 -9.20 1.28
N SER A 11 23.80 -7.94 1.09
CA SER A 11 22.68 -7.59 0.19
C SER A 11 23.02 -7.46 -1.31
N CYS A 12 22.90 -8.56 -2.07
CA CYS A 12 22.94 -8.59 -3.55
C CYS A 12 21.59 -8.23 -4.25
N PHE A 13 20.57 -7.81 -3.50
CA PHE A 13 19.20 -7.66 -4.01
C PHE A 13 18.55 -6.38 -3.49
N SER A 14 18.06 -5.53 -4.39
CA SER A 14 17.40 -4.26 -4.03
C SER A 14 16.08 -4.06 -4.78
N ALA A 15 15.07 -3.59 -4.03
CA ALA A 15 13.73 -3.30 -4.53
C ALA A 15 13.66 -1.85 -5.04
N HIS A 16 13.16 -1.61 -6.26
CA HIS A 16 13.04 -0.26 -6.81
C HIS A 16 11.65 0.05 -7.39
N LEU A 17 11.27 1.32 -7.22
CA LEU A 17 10.06 1.95 -7.75
C LEU A 17 10.22 2.24 -9.25
N SER A 18 9.33 1.77 -10.12
CA SER A 18 9.20 2.33 -11.48
C SER A 18 7.85 3.04 -11.67
N SER A 19 7.91 4.31 -12.08
CA SER A 19 6.73 5.15 -12.31
C SER A 19 6.28 5.06 -13.77
N PRO A 20 4.98 4.90 -14.06
CA PRO A 20 4.50 4.77 -15.43
C PRO A 20 4.04 6.13 -15.96
N GLU A 21 4.94 6.95 -16.51
CA GLU A 21 4.55 8.01 -17.47
C GLU A 21 5.76 8.66 -18.17
N GLY A 22 5.88 8.45 -19.48
CA GLY A 22 6.27 9.51 -20.42
C GLY A 22 7.75 9.73 -20.80
N SER A 23 8.59 8.70 -20.94
CA SER A 23 9.89 8.88 -21.63
C SER A 23 10.20 7.74 -22.62
N GLN A 24 10.74 8.14 -23.78
CA GLN A 24 11.12 7.31 -24.94
C GLN A 24 11.98 6.08 -24.60
N PRO A 25 12.00 5.06 -25.49
CA PRO A 25 12.48 3.70 -25.20
C PRO A 25 14.00 3.56 -25.35
N SER A 26 14.76 4.19 -24.45
CA SER A 26 16.11 3.77 -24.08
C SER A 26 16.40 4.28 -22.67
N ASP A 27 16.82 3.40 -21.76
CA ASP A 27 17.26 3.69 -20.37
C ASP A 27 16.22 3.66 -19.22
N THR A 28 15.07 2.99 -19.37
CA THR A 28 14.17 2.69 -18.23
C THR A 28 14.58 1.42 -17.46
N GLN A 29 15.81 1.39 -16.96
CA GLN A 29 16.32 0.24 -16.19
C GLN A 29 17.09 0.72 -14.96
N CYS A 30 16.47 0.52 -13.78
CA CYS A 30 17.02 0.64 -12.43
C CYS A 30 18.05 1.77 -12.18
N HIS A 31 17.92 2.93 -12.83
CA HIS A 31 18.80 4.06 -12.54
C HIS A 31 18.33 4.81 -11.29
N LEU A 32 19.25 4.90 -10.33
CA LEU A 32 19.18 5.75 -9.14
C LEU A 32 18.97 7.22 -9.55
N GLN A 33 17.74 7.64 -9.78
CA GLN A 33 17.41 9.06 -9.80
C GLN A 33 16.40 9.35 -8.68
N PRO A 34 16.78 10.14 -7.65
CA PRO A 34 15.79 10.65 -6.70
C PRO A 34 14.77 11.49 -7.48
N PRO A 35 13.47 11.41 -7.16
CA PRO A 35 12.47 12.21 -7.83
C PRO A 35 12.79 13.71 -7.64
N PRO A 36 12.60 14.55 -8.68
CA PRO A 36 12.82 15.98 -8.55
C PRO A 36 11.94 16.57 -7.43
N PRO A 37 12.45 17.56 -6.68
CA PRO A 37 11.72 18.14 -5.55
C PRO A 37 10.38 18.72 -6.02
N GLY A 38 9.29 18.30 -5.36
CA GLY A 38 7.94 18.81 -5.63
C GLY A 38 7.01 17.90 -6.44
N ARG A 39 7.44 16.71 -6.88
CA ARG A 39 6.57 15.74 -7.57
C ARG A 39 6.15 14.59 -6.61
N PRO A 40 4.86 14.25 -6.50
CA PRO A 40 4.43 13.08 -5.72
C PRO A 40 5.06 11.81 -6.32
N ALA A 41 5.68 11.01 -5.46
CA ALA A 41 6.65 10.01 -5.89
C ALA A 41 6.06 8.67 -6.37
N ALA A 42 4.74 8.49 -6.34
CA ALA A 42 4.05 7.37 -6.99
C ALA A 42 2.53 7.57 -6.90
N SER A 43 1.83 7.27 -7.99
CA SER A 43 0.38 7.02 -8.01
C SER A 43 0.09 5.60 -7.52
N PRO A 44 -1.16 5.26 -7.14
CA PRO A 44 -1.56 3.89 -6.80
C PRO A 44 -1.42 2.87 -7.96
N SER A 45 -0.88 3.27 -9.12
CA SER A 45 -0.67 2.45 -10.31
C SER A 45 0.82 2.17 -10.61
N SER A 46 1.74 2.47 -9.69
CA SER A 46 3.18 2.24 -9.89
C SER A 46 3.53 0.76 -9.94
N SER A 47 4.27 0.36 -10.98
CA SER A 47 4.76 -1.01 -11.17
C SER A 47 6.06 -1.19 -10.40
N TRP A 48 6.25 -2.34 -9.76
CA TRP A 48 7.46 -2.66 -9.01
C TRP A 48 8.33 -3.60 -9.81
N SER A 49 9.64 -3.35 -9.87
CA SER A 49 10.61 -4.27 -10.46
C SER A 49 11.78 -4.41 -9.50
N PHE A 50 12.19 -5.66 -9.27
CA PHE A 50 13.35 -5.97 -8.43
C PHE A 50 14.58 -6.12 -9.31
N CYS A 51 15.69 -5.56 -8.86
CA CYS A 51 16.93 -5.45 -9.61
C CYS A 51 18.06 -6.12 -8.81
N GLY A 52 18.89 -6.90 -9.49
CA GLY A 52 20.12 -7.45 -8.91
C GLY A 52 21.29 -6.50 -9.10
N TYR A 53 22.14 -6.35 -8.07
CA TYR A 53 23.33 -5.49 -8.09
C TYR A 53 24.58 -6.26 -7.64
N ASN A 54 25.73 -5.93 -8.20
CA ASN A 54 27.06 -6.34 -7.73
C ASN A 54 27.92 -5.11 -7.42
N GLU A 55 29.18 -5.33 -7.03
CA GLU A 55 30.17 -4.28 -6.77
C GLU A 55 30.40 -3.33 -7.96
N ASN A 56 30.10 -3.79 -9.19
CA ASN A 56 30.26 -3.03 -10.43
C ASN A 56 28.95 -2.34 -10.88
N GLY A 57 27.87 -2.44 -10.10
CA GLY A 57 26.60 -1.80 -10.36
C GLY A 57 25.46 -2.77 -10.72
N PHE A 58 24.51 -2.29 -11.51
CA PHE A 58 23.32 -3.06 -11.91
C PHE A 58 23.71 -4.27 -12.77
N ILE A 59 23.16 -5.44 -12.45
CA ILE A 59 23.39 -6.67 -13.20
C ILE A 59 22.24 -6.92 -14.17
N LYS A 60 21.04 -7.15 -13.62
CA LYS A 60 19.85 -7.53 -14.37
C LYS A 60 18.58 -7.36 -13.54
N ASP A 61 17.45 -7.30 -14.22
CA ASP A 61 16.16 -7.43 -13.56
C ASP A 61 15.95 -8.88 -13.12
N VAL A 62 15.24 -9.04 -12.02
CA VAL A 62 14.91 -10.36 -11.48
C VAL A 62 13.78 -10.95 -12.31
N ASP A 63 14.13 -11.91 -13.15
CA ASP A 63 13.24 -12.64 -14.05
C ASP A 63 12.64 -13.92 -13.42
N ALA A 64 12.74 -14.05 -12.10
CA ALA A 64 12.20 -15.16 -11.32
C ALA A 64 10.87 -14.85 -10.64
N ASN A 65 10.18 -15.90 -10.23
CA ASN A 65 9.06 -15.87 -9.31
C ASN A 65 9.56 -15.59 -7.89
N PHE A 66 8.94 -14.60 -7.24
CA PHE A 66 9.21 -14.25 -5.86
C PHE A 66 7.90 -13.97 -5.11
N ILE A 67 7.98 -14.06 -3.79
CA ILE A 67 6.90 -13.71 -2.88
C ILE A 67 7.26 -12.48 -2.08
N VAL A 68 6.23 -11.76 -1.66
CA VAL A 68 6.35 -10.60 -0.79
C VAL A 68 5.36 -10.76 0.35
N TRP A 69 5.83 -10.62 1.59
CA TRP A 69 4.96 -10.66 2.76
C TRP A 69 5.35 -9.60 3.77
N GLU A 70 4.35 -9.12 4.50
CA GLU A 70 4.56 -8.14 5.58
C GLU A 70 4.98 -8.86 6.86
N ILE A 71 5.97 -8.31 7.57
CA ILE A 71 6.59 -8.99 8.73
C ILE A 71 6.00 -8.58 10.08
N HIS A 72 5.23 -7.50 10.16
CA HIS A 72 4.54 -7.02 11.37
C HIS A 72 3.10 -7.51 11.47
N GLY A 73 2.66 -8.38 10.56
CA GLY A 73 1.34 -9.02 10.59
C GLY A 73 0.20 -8.16 10.06
N ARG A 74 0.47 -7.13 9.25
CA ARG A 74 -0.61 -6.40 8.54
C ARG A 74 -1.09 -7.18 7.32
N ASP A 75 -2.40 -7.21 7.10
CA ASP A 75 -3.06 -7.98 6.03
C ASP A 75 -4.07 -7.14 5.22
N ASP A 76 -4.04 -5.81 5.38
CA ASP A 76 -4.94 -4.85 4.73
C ASP A 76 -4.56 -4.56 3.26
N TYR A 77 -3.49 -5.15 2.76
CA TYR A 77 -3.06 -5.06 1.36
C TYR A 77 -3.53 -6.27 0.54
N THR A 78 -3.62 -6.11 -0.77
CA THR A 78 -4.02 -7.18 -1.69
C THR A 78 -3.17 -7.19 -2.96
N TYR A 79 -3.43 -8.14 -3.85
CA TYR A 79 -2.79 -8.26 -5.15
C TYR A 79 -3.76 -7.90 -6.26
N ASN A 80 -3.27 -7.23 -7.30
CA ASN A 80 -4.12 -6.81 -8.42
C ASN A 80 -4.63 -7.99 -9.28
N LEU A 81 -3.90 -9.10 -9.30
CA LEU A 81 -4.25 -10.27 -10.11
C LEU A 81 -4.85 -11.40 -9.26
N THR A 82 -5.81 -12.10 -9.85
CA THR A 82 -6.34 -13.35 -9.32
C THR A 82 -5.65 -14.54 -9.99
N MET A 83 -5.72 -15.73 -9.36
CA MET A 83 -5.13 -16.95 -9.93
C MET A 83 -5.69 -17.27 -11.32
N GLN A 84 -6.98 -17.03 -11.53
CA GLN A 84 -7.60 -17.20 -12.84
C GLN A 84 -7.01 -16.26 -13.90
N LYS A 85 -6.77 -14.98 -13.55
CA LYS A 85 -6.19 -14.00 -14.47
C LYS A 85 -4.71 -14.25 -14.76
N SER A 86 -3.97 -14.87 -13.85
CA SER A 86 -2.58 -15.27 -14.08
C SER A 86 -2.43 -16.53 -14.92
N GLY A 87 -3.54 -17.21 -15.26
CA GLY A 87 -3.55 -18.42 -16.09
C GLY A 87 -3.29 -19.70 -15.30
N CYS A 88 -3.48 -19.70 -13.97
CA CYS A 88 -3.38 -20.90 -13.16
C CYS A 88 -4.46 -21.92 -13.56
N LEU A 89 -4.05 -23.19 -13.70
CA LEU A 89 -4.96 -24.32 -13.94
C LEU A 89 -5.48 -24.91 -12.63
N ASN A 90 -4.64 -24.86 -11.59
CA ASN A 90 -4.96 -25.27 -10.23
C ASN A 90 -4.79 -24.11 -9.26
N GLU A 91 -5.35 -24.27 -8.07
CA GLU A 91 -5.15 -23.29 -6.99
C GLU A 91 -3.65 -23.18 -6.65
N ALA A 92 -3.12 -21.97 -6.70
CA ALA A 92 -1.75 -21.68 -6.36
C ALA A 92 -1.54 -21.74 -4.83
N GLN A 93 -0.29 -21.94 -4.42
CA GLN A 93 0.10 -21.77 -3.02
C GLN A 93 -0.10 -20.31 -2.61
N THR A 94 -0.56 -20.10 -1.37
CA THR A 94 -0.72 -18.80 -0.73
C THR A 94 0.06 -18.80 0.57
N TRP A 95 0.57 -17.64 0.99
CA TRP A 95 1.34 -17.45 2.20
C TRP A 95 0.64 -18.00 3.44
N LYS A 96 -0.66 -17.71 3.58
CA LYS A 96 -1.49 -18.20 4.69
C LYS A 96 -1.49 -19.73 4.77
N LYS A 97 -1.76 -20.42 3.66
CA LYS A 97 -1.72 -21.89 3.60
C LYS A 97 -0.33 -22.44 3.91
N MET A 98 0.72 -21.78 3.42
CA MET A 98 2.09 -22.24 3.69
C MET A 98 2.42 -22.14 5.18
N ILE A 99 2.02 -21.07 5.85
CA ILE A 99 2.17 -20.93 7.31
C ILE A 99 1.36 -22.01 8.05
N GLU A 100 0.12 -22.25 7.64
CA GLU A 100 -0.75 -23.25 8.27
C GLU A 100 -0.21 -24.68 8.13
N LEU A 101 0.43 -25.00 7.00
CA LEU A 101 1.06 -26.30 6.74
C LEU A 101 2.39 -26.45 7.48
N ASN A 102 3.14 -25.36 7.69
CA ASN A 102 4.50 -25.37 8.24
C ASN A 102 4.62 -24.62 9.58
N LYS A 103 3.69 -24.86 10.51
CA LYS A 103 3.65 -24.18 11.83
C LYS A 103 4.90 -24.34 12.70
N ASN A 104 5.72 -25.35 12.41
CA ASN A 104 6.94 -25.66 13.16
C ASN A 104 8.18 -24.91 12.65
N LEU A 105 8.08 -24.25 11.50
CA LEU A 105 9.18 -23.51 10.88
C LEU A 105 9.11 -22.03 11.21
N SER A 106 10.25 -21.36 11.15
CA SER A 106 10.28 -19.90 11.19
C SER A 106 9.60 -19.31 9.95
N LEU A 107 9.03 -18.10 10.05
CA LEU A 107 8.35 -17.45 8.91
C LEU A 107 9.23 -17.43 7.64
N ASP A 108 10.54 -17.33 7.80
CA ASP A 108 11.48 -17.28 6.69
C ASP A 108 11.69 -18.61 5.96
N GLU A 109 11.38 -19.73 6.62
CA GLU A 109 11.56 -21.10 6.13
C GLU A 109 10.23 -21.73 5.72
N VAL A 110 9.11 -21.07 6.00
CA VAL A 110 7.76 -21.56 5.68
C VAL A 110 7.55 -21.75 4.18
N TRP A 111 8.06 -20.82 3.36
CA TRP A 111 7.93 -20.87 1.91
C TRP A 111 9.26 -20.54 1.26
N GLY A 112 9.71 -21.39 0.34
CA GLY A 112 10.95 -21.22 -0.38
C GLY A 112 11.03 -22.10 -1.62
N PRO A 113 12.18 -22.09 -2.31
CA PRO A 113 12.39 -22.90 -3.51
C PRO A 113 12.22 -24.41 -3.31
N GLU A 114 12.47 -24.89 -2.09
CA GLU A 114 12.37 -26.30 -1.70
C GLU A 114 10.94 -26.84 -1.69
N ASN A 115 9.94 -26.00 -1.46
CA ASN A 115 8.53 -26.40 -1.34
C ASN A 115 7.60 -25.67 -2.32
N TYR A 116 8.17 -24.88 -3.24
CA TYR A 116 7.45 -24.16 -4.28
C TYR A 116 6.88 -25.11 -5.35
N LYS A 117 5.61 -24.91 -5.69
CA LYS A 117 4.90 -25.62 -6.76
C LYS A 117 4.17 -24.62 -7.65
N HIS A 118 4.42 -24.72 -8.96
CA HIS A 118 3.75 -23.87 -9.95
C HIS A 118 2.30 -24.33 -10.18
N CYS A 119 1.40 -23.36 -10.37
CA CYS A 119 -0.04 -23.60 -10.58
C CYS A 119 -0.43 -23.98 -12.02
N PHE A 120 0.54 -23.99 -12.95
CA PHE A 120 0.34 -24.24 -14.38
C PHE A 120 0.37 -25.73 -14.75
N SER A 121 0.73 -26.61 -13.82
CA SER A 121 0.72 -28.04 -14.06
C SER A 121 -0.72 -28.56 -14.09
N TYR A 122 -1.00 -29.57 -14.91
CA TYR A 122 -2.29 -30.23 -14.92
C TYR A 122 -2.43 -31.10 -13.67
N GLY A 123 -3.40 -30.77 -12.83
CA GLY A 123 -3.67 -31.50 -11.59
C GLY A 123 -4.84 -32.45 -11.82
N ILE A 124 -4.70 -33.70 -11.43
CA ILE A 124 -5.82 -34.66 -11.45
C ILE A 124 -6.67 -34.35 -10.21
N GLY A 125 -7.77 -33.59 -10.38
CA GLY A 125 -8.66 -33.23 -9.29
C GLY A 125 -9.62 -32.10 -9.62
N LYS A 126 -10.45 -31.69 -8.64
CA LYS A 126 -11.27 -30.48 -8.76
C LYS A 126 -10.32 -29.26 -8.71
N PRO A 127 -10.41 -28.31 -9.66
CA PRO A 127 -9.70 -27.05 -9.51
C PRO A 127 -10.19 -26.40 -8.21
N GLY A 128 -9.25 -25.98 -7.36
CA GLY A 128 -9.59 -25.21 -6.16
C GLY A 128 -10.14 -23.84 -6.54
N ASP A 129 -10.25 -22.94 -5.56
CA ASP A 129 -10.81 -21.62 -5.82
C ASP A 129 -9.80 -20.68 -6.52
N LEU A 130 -9.98 -20.52 -7.84
CA LEU A 130 -9.15 -19.65 -8.68
C LEU A 130 -9.50 -18.15 -8.57
N SER A 131 -10.53 -17.79 -7.80
CA SER A 131 -10.93 -16.39 -7.61
C SER A 131 -10.05 -15.64 -6.60
N GLN A 132 -9.26 -16.37 -5.82
CA GLN A 132 -8.33 -15.83 -4.84
C GLN A 132 -7.24 -14.97 -5.49
N PRO A 133 -6.67 -14.00 -4.73
CA PRO A 133 -5.54 -13.21 -5.18
C PRO A 133 -4.33 -14.11 -5.45
N TYR A 134 -3.61 -13.80 -6.52
CA TYR A 134 -2.36 -14.46 -6.86
C TYR A 134 -1.21 -13.75 -6.14
N GLU A 135 -0.54 -14.41 -5.21
CA GLU A 135 0.48 -13.77 -4.37
C GLU A 135 1.90 -13.85 -4.95
N ILE A 136 2.11 -14.69 -5.97
CA ILE A 136 3.40 -14.85 -6.62
C ILE A 136 3.58 -13.74 -7.66
N ILE A 137 4.68 -13.01 -7.58
CA ILE A 137 5.00 -11.92 -8.49
C ILE A 137 6.18 -12.32 -9.38
N ASN A 138 6.09 -11.93 -10.64
CA ASN A 138 7.13 -12.10 -11.65
C ASN A 138 7.14 -10.86 -12.54
N LYS A 139 8.30 -10.49 -13.09
CA LYS A 139 8.43 -9.41 -14.09
C LYS A 139 7.39 -9.53 -15.23
N SER A 140 7.11 -10.73 -15.71
CA SER A 140 6.21 -10.97 -16.85
C SER A 140 4.72 -10.92 -16.48
N ASN A 141 4.37 -11.19 -15.22
CA ASN A 141 2.97 -11.39 -14.84
C ASN A 141 2.23 -10.09 -14.51
N ARG A 142 2.90 -8.93 -14.46
CA ARG A 142 2.33 -7.59 -14.13
C ARG A 142 1.55 -7.55 -12.81
N ASN A 143 1.77 -8.53 -11.94
CA ASN A 143 1.16 -8.55 -10.62
C ASN A 143 1.83 -7.52 -9.72
N HIS A 144 1.07 -6.87 -8.85
CA HIS A 144 1.59 -5.87 -7.92
C HIS A 144 0.70 -5.75 -6.69
N LEU A 145 1.29 -5.23 -5.62
CA LEU A 145 0.60 -4.94 -4.36
C LEU A 145 -0.32 -3.72 -4.51
N VAL A 146 -1.50 -3.82 -3.92
CA VAL A 146 -2.54 -2.79 -3.88
C VAL A 146 -2.86 -2.51 -2.43
N TRP A 147 -2.78 -1.23 -2.04
CA TRP A 147 -3.03 -0.77 -0.67
C TRP A 147 -4.35 0.00 -0.55
N PRO A 148 -4.97 0.03 0.64
CA PRO A 148 -6.16 0.81 0.88
C PRO A 148 -5.80 2.31 0.90
N LEU A 149 -6.45 3.10 0.06
CA LEU A 149 -6.15 4.54 -0.12
C LEU A 149 -6.49 5.41 1.10
N GLN A 150 -7.25 4.89 2.06
CA GLN A 150 -7.86 5.69 3.13
C GLN A 150 -6.92 5.96 4.31
N HIS A 151 -5.85 5.19 4.48
CA HIS A 151 -4.98 5.31 5.66
C HIS A 151 -3.53 5.54 5.25
N ALA A 152 -2.88 6.49 5.93
CA ALA A 152 -1.43 6.58 5.88
C ALA A 152 -0.83 5.53 6.81
N GLY A 153 0.24 4.87 6.37
CA GLY A 153 0.84 3.78 7.13
C GLY A 153 2.22 3.40 6.61
N MET A 154 2.98 2.72 7.46
CA MET A 154 4.29 2.17 7.10
C MET A 154 4.20 0.64 7.11
N TYR A 155 4.68 0.00 6.06
CA TYR A 155 4.72 -1.44 5.88
C TYR A 155 6.17 -1.86 5.74
N VAL A 156 6.53 -2.99 6.35
CA VAL A 156 7.84 -3.59 6.14
C VAL A 156 7.64 -4.94 5.50
N PHE A 157 8.10 -5.04 4.26
CA PHE A 157 7.96 -6.22 3.46
C PHE A 157 9.27 -6.97 3.38
N ARG A 158 9.16 -8.29 3.39
CA ARG A 158 10.24 -9.20 3.05
C ARG A 158 9.96 -9.83 1.69
N VAL A 159 10.98 -9.90 0.85
CA VAL A 159 10.97 -10.59 -0.44
C VAL A 159 11.85 -11.83 -0.36
N LYS A 160 11.39 -12.92 -0.98
CA LYS A 160 12.16 -14.14 -1.19
C LYS A 160 11.89 -14.72 -2.56
N ILE A 161 12.95 -15.20 -3.22
CA ILE A 161 12.84 -15.87 -4.51
C ILE A 161 12.34 -17.31 -4.30
N LEU A 162 11.37 -17.73 -5.12
CA LEU A 162 10.80 -19.08 -5.09
C LEU A 162 11.35 -20.00 -6.18
N ASP A 163 11.92 -19.46 -7.26
CA ASP A 163 12.38 -20.31 -8.35
C ASP A 163 13.66 -21.07 -7.98
N PRO A 164 13.63 -22.43 -7.94
CA PRO A 164 14.80 -23.24 -7.55
C PRO A 164 15.93 -23.19 -8.57
N ASN A 165 15.62 -22.80 -9.81
CA ASN A 165 16.61 -22.71 -10.90
C ASN A 165 17.25 -21.32 -11.02
N TYR A 166 16.84 -20.35 -10.21
CA TYR A 166 17.35 -18.98 -10.33
C TYR A 166 18.71 -18.80 -9.66
N SER A 167 18.85 -19.28 -8.42
CA SER A 167 20.09 -19.20 -7.65
C SER A 167 20.17 -20.32 -6.61
N PHE A 168 21.36 -20.84 -6.37
CA PHE A 168 21.61 -21.80 -5.28
C PHE A 168 21.61 -21.13 -3.89
N CYS A 169 21.79 -19.82 -3.84
CA CYS A 169 21.75 -19.04 -2.61
C CYS A 169 20.31 -18.64 -2.26
N ASP A 170 20.05 -18.53 -0.96
CA ASP A 170 18.80 -18.03 -0.41
C ASP A 170 18.74 -16.50 -0.53
N LEU A 171 18.24 -16.02 -1.68
CA LEU A 171 18.12 -14.60 -1.99
C LEU A 171 16.87 -14.02 -1.34
N ARG A 172 17.10 -13.14 -0.36
CA ARG A 172 16.07 -12.41 0.38
C ARG A 172 16.43 -10.94 0.52
N ALA A 173 15.41 -10.10 0.64
CA ALA A 173 15.60 -8.67 0.92
C ALA A 173 14.46 -8.12 1.78
N LEU A 174 14.73 -7.02 2.47
CA LEU A 174 13.77 -6.32 3.31
C LEU A 174 13.68 -4.87 2.86
N PHE A 175 12.46 -4.37 2.73
CA PHE A 175 12.20 -3.00 2.29
C PHE A 175 10.97 -2.45 2.99
N ALA A 176 10.97 -1.14 3.21
CA ALA A 176 9.86 -0.44 3.84
C ALA A 176 9.12 0.43 2.82
N ILE A 177 7.79 0.46 2.94
CA ILE A 177 6.90 1.29 2.15
C ILE A 177 6.12 2.18 3.08
N GLN A 178 6.22 3.49 2.88
CA GLN A 178 5.34 4.46 3.53
C GLN A 178 4.27 4.89 2.53
N ILE A 179 3.02 4.54 2.80
CA ILE A 179 1.88 5.04 2.02
C ILE A 179 1.41 6.36 2.63
N SER A 180 1.22 7.36 1.78
CA SER A 180 0.50 8.57 2.14
C SER A 180 -0.95 8.37 1.74
N GLY A 181 -1.82 8.19 2.73
CA GLY A 181 -3.26 8.10 2.48
C GLY A 181 -3.76 9.35 1.76
N VAL A 182 -4.74 9.18 0.89
CA VAL A 182 -5.46 10.33 0.35
C VAL A 182 -6.31 10.86 1.51
N ILE A 183 -6.01 12.06 2.02
CA ILE A 183 -6.91 12.74 2.95
C ILE A 183 -8.22 12.88 2.17
N PRO A 184 -9.31 12.19 2.57
CA PRO A 184 -10.57 12.32 1.84
C PRO A 184 -10.92 13.79 1.83
N SER A 185 -11.10 14.37 0.63
CA SER A 185 -11.52 15.76 0.51
C SER A 185 -12.78 15.92 1.37
N PRO A 186 -12.79 16.85 2.34
CA PRO A 186 -13.89 16.94 3.28
C PRO A 186 -15.20 17.11 2.50
N ASN A 187 -16.22 16.32 2.85
CA ASN A 187 -17.50 16.38 2.19
C ASN A 187 -18.05 17.81 2.31
N GLY A 188 -18.23 18.50 1.17
CA GLY A 188 -18.67 19.90 1.15
C GLY A 188 -19.93 20.11 1.98
N TYR A 189 -20.88 19.16 1.95
CA TYR A 189 -22.10 19.24 2.75
C TYR A 189 -21.84 19.23 4.26
N LEU A 190 -20.88 18.43 4.74
CA LEU A 190 -20.51 18.41 6.16
C LEU A 190 -19.87 19.73 6.57
N VAL A 191 -18.99 20.26 5.71
CA VAL A 191 -18.33 21.56 5.94
C VAL A 191 -19.37 22.68 6.00
N PHE A 192 -20.27 22.76 5.02
CA PHE A 192 -21.35 23.76 4.99
C PHE A 192 -22.28 23.63 6.20
N SER A 193 -22.64 22.40 6.59
CA SER A 193 -23.52 22.17 7.74
C SER A 193 -22.89 22.64 9.05
N VAL A 194 -21.61 22.33 9.27
CA VAL A 194 -20.88 22.77 10.47
C VAL A 194 -20.73 24.30 10.50
N LEU A 195 -20.39 24.93 9.38
CA LEU A 195 -20.30 26.39 9.28
C LEU A 195 -21.64 27.08 9.52
N PHE A 196 -22.73 26.51 8.99
CA PHE A 196 -24.07 27.04 9.20
C PHE A 196 -24.51 26.94 10.66
N LEU A 197 -24.24 25.81 11.33
CA LEU A 197 -24.52 25.65 12.77
C LEU A 197 -23.71 26.64 13.61
N LEU A 198 -22.44 26.87 13.27
CA LEU A 198 -21.60 27.85 13.97
C LEU A 198 -22.15 29.28 13.81
N MET A 199 -22.57 29.65 12.59
CA MET A 199 -23.22 30.93 12.30
C MET A 199 -24.49 31.13 13.12
N LEU A 200 -25.38 30.13 13.16
CA LEU A 200 -26.62 30.19 13.93
C LEU A 200 -26.35 30.33 15.44
N LEU A 201 -25.35 29.61 15.95
CA LEU A 201 -24.95 29.71 17.35
C LEU A 201 -24.40 31.11 17.68
N PHE A 202 -23.62 31.71 16.79
CA PHE A 202 -23.15 33.08 16.98
C PHE A 202 -24.30 34.09 16.94
N CYS A 203 -25.22 33.95 15.99
CA CYS A 203 -26.40 34.81 15.88
C CYS A 203 -27.32 34.68 17.11
N SER A 204 -27.52 33.47 17.65
CA SER A 204 -28.34 33.27 18.85
C SER A 204 -27.70 33.91 20.09
N ILE A 205 -26.38 33.82 20.25
CA ILE A 205 -25.66 34.51 21.34
C ILE A 205 -25.77 36.03 21.19
N LEU A 206 -25.57 36.57 19.99
CA LEU A 206 -25.65 38.03 19.75
C LEU A 206 -27.06 38.56 20.00
N THR A 207 -28.08 37.88 19.50
CA THR A 207 -29.48 38.26 19.74
C THR A 207 -29.84 38.15 21.21
N PHE A 208 -29.49 37.06 21.89
CA PHE A 208 -29.72 36.89 23.32
C PHE A 208 -29.02 37.99 24.15
N SER A 209 -27.76 38.28 23.85
CA SER A 209 -27.00 39.37 24.49
C SER A 209 -27.65 40.73 24.25
N TYR A 210 -28.09 41.01 23.03
CA TYR A 210 -28.80 42.24 22.68
C TYR A 210 -30.13 42.39 23.42
N PHE A 211 -30.95 41.34 23.48
CA PHE A 211 -32.21 41.36 24.23
C PHE A 211 -31.97 41.53 25.73
N HIS A 212 -30.96 40.85 26.27
CA HIS A 212 -30.57 41.01 27.67
C HIS A 212 -30.07 42.44 27.97
N TYR A 213 -29.28 43.03 27.07
CA TYR A 213 -28.85 44.41 27.15
C TYR A 213 -30.04 45.38 27.11
N MET A 214 -30.98 45.20 26.17
CA MET A 214 -32.20 46.00 26.08
C MET A 214 -33.08 45.84 27.32
N MET A 215 -33.16 44.65 27.91
CA MET A 215 -33.91 44.41 29.15
C MET A 215 -33.32 45.18 30.34
N ILE A 216 -31.99 45.29 30.42
CA ILE A 216 -31.30 46.01 31.50
C ILE A 216 -31.28 47.52 31.25
N TYR A 217 -31.10 47.96 29.99
CA TYR A 217 -30.90 49.37 29.62
C TYR A 217 -32.18 50.11 29.18
N ASN A 218 -33.37 49.49 29.21
CA ASN A 218 -34.64 50.24 29.11
C ASN A 218 -35.21 50.58 30.50
N PRO A 219 -34.76 51.65 31.19
CA PRO A 219 -35.40 52.14 32.41
C PRO A 219 -36.67 52.97 32.15
N ASP A 220 -37.21 53.03 30.92
CA ASP A 220 -38.30 53.96 30.58
C ASP A 220 -39.72 53.36 30.65
N ASN A 221 -39.88 52.03 30.69
CA ASN A 221 -41.21 51.41 30.81
C ASN A 221 -41.76 51.33 32.26
N ARG A 222 -41.07 51.93 33.24
CA ARG A 222 -41.58 52.08 34.63
C ARG A 222 -42.19 53.44 34.95
N LYS A 223 -42.22 54.40 34.02
CA LYS A 223 -42.87 55.71 34.25
C LYS A 223 -44.30 55.83 33.69
N GLN A 224 -44.74 54.90 32.85
CA GLN A 224 -46.09 54.96 32.25
C GLN A 224 -47.16 54.22 33.08
N LYS A 225 -46.81 53.55 34.18
CA LYS A 225 -47.78 52.80 35.01
C LYS A 225 -48.32 53.58 36.21
N ASP A 226 -47.81 54.79 36.44
CA ASP A 226 -48.14 55.66 37.57
C ASP A 226 -48.72 57.03 37.12
N ASN A 227 -49.51 57.06 36.04
CA ASN A 227 -50.32 58.23 35.65
C ASN A 227 -51.71 57.80 35.19
#